data_AF-A0A2T5XYA5-F1
#
_entry.id   AF-A0A2T5XYA5-F1
#
_cell.length_a   1.000
_cell.length_b   1.000
_cell.length_c   1.000
_cell.angle_alpha   90.00
_cell.angle_beta   90.00
_cell.angle_gamma   90.00
#
_symmetry.space_group_name_H-M   'P 1'
#
loop_
_entity.id
_entity.type
_entity.pdbx_description
1 polymer ?
#
loop_
_entity_poly.entity_id
_entity_poly.type
_entity_poly.pdbx_seq_one_letter_code
_entity_poly.pdbx_strand_id
1 'polypeptide(L)'
;MNNEVLPTTYLGRELPKEYVNSIEKGESFPEWLTMFPHTEYEHSTEIEVWSKEYLLSHTYSKSFCNYAFFTRDDIDFSMLQTRDEDTLTPEELQSAFAIGSVNEGFVFINLHDGSLWIWYHDMFCEKIAENFSDFQNLLTKEPVDRDE
;
A
#
# COMPACT_ATOMS: atom_id res chain seq x y z
N MET A 1 -18.51 -18.56 -0.12
CA MET A 1 -18.20 -17.12 -0.01
C MET A 1 -18.17 -16.80 1.48
N ASN A 2 -16.99 -16.45 2.00
CA ASN A 2 -16.88 -15.96 3.37
C ASN A 2 -17.55 -14.59 3.42
N ASN A 3 -18.52 -14.41 4.31
CA ASN A 3 -19.23 -13.15 4.55
C ASN A 3 -18.40 -12.18 5.42
N GLU A 4 -17.08 -12.26 5.33
CA GLU A 4 -16.20 -11.45 6.15
C GLU A 4 -16.12 -10.05 5.55
N VAL A 5 -16.30 -9.07 6.44
CA VAL A 5 -16.28 -7.63 6.13
C VAL A 5 -14.87 -7.14 6.42
N LEU A 6 -14.34 -6.29 5.55
CA LEU A 6 -13.07 -5.64 5.77
C LEU A 6 -13.13 -4.84 7.08
N PRO A 7 -12.11 -4.91 7.95
CA PRO A 7 -12.09 -4.10 9.16
C PRO A 7 -12.16 -2.61 8.78
N THR A 8 -13.02 -1.83 9.43
CA THR A 8 -13.04 -0.36 9.28
C THR A 8 -12.04 0.33 10.20
N THR A 9 -11.50 -0.41 11.18
CA THR A 9 -10.53 0.05 12.16
C THR A 9 -9.47 -1.03 12.32
N TYR A 10 -8.20 -0.64 12.27
CA TYR A 10 -7.05 -1.53 12.47
C TYR A 10 -6.13 -0.93 13.53
N LEU A 11 -5.77 -1.73 14.54
CA LEU A 11 -4.93 -1.30 15.67
C LEU A 11 -5.38 0.02 16.33
N GLY A 12 -6.70 0.24 16.39
CA GLY A 12 -7.31 1.44 17.00
C GLY A 12 -7.37 2.67 16.10
N ARG A 13 -6.96 2.56 14.82
CA ARG A 13 -7.00 3.64 13.83
C ARG A 13 -8.01 3.33 12.72
N GLU A 14 -8.72 4.33 12.24
CA GLU A 14 -9.70 4.16 11.15
C GLU A 14 -9.00 3.99 9.80
N LEU A 15 -9.54 3.10 8.95
CA LEU A 15 -9.15 3.06 7.55
C LEU A 15 -9.81 4.21 6.77
N PRO A 16 -9.17 4.72 5.70
CA PRO A 16 -9.80 5.67 4.80
C PRO A 16 -11.13 5.11 4.26
N LYS A 17 -12.21 5.87 4.45
CA LYS A 17 -13.57 5.43 4.05
C LYS A 17 -13.66 5.14 2.56
N GLU A 18 -12.96 5.91 1.74
CA GLU A 18 -12.90 5.73 0.29
C GLU A 18 -12.29 4.37 -0.07
N TYR A 19 -11.16 4.02 0.53
CA TYR A 19 -10.54 2.70 0.37
C TYR A 19 -11.49 1.56 0.77
N VAL A 20 -12.07 1.63 1.98
CA VAL A 20 -13.00 0.60 2.46
C VAL A 20 -14.18 0.42 1.50
N ASN A 21 -14.77 1.53 1.05
CA ASN A 21 -15.90 1.49 0.12
C ASN A 21 -15.52 0.86 -1.23
N SER A 22 -14.35 1.19 -1.78
CA SER A 22 -13.88 0.62 -3.04
C SER A 22 -13.67 -0.89 -2.93
N ILE A 23 -13.04 -1.36 -1.85
CA ILE A 23 -12.80 -2.78 -1.62
C ILE A 23 -14.11 -3.55 -1.37
N GLU A 24 -15.04 -3.00 -0.58
CA GLU A 24 -16.33 -3.65 -0.32
C GLU A 24 -17.23 -3.72 -1.56
N LYS A 25 -17.12 -2.76 -2.48
CA LYS A 25 -17.79 -2.81 -3.78
C LYS A 25 -17.15 -3.78 -4.76
N GLY A 26 -15.95 -4.28 -4.48
CA GLY A 26 -15.19 -5.13 -5.40
C GLY A 26 -14.71 -4.37 -6.64
N GLU A 27 -14.31 -3.11 -6.47
CA GLU A 27 -13.72 -2.34 -7.56
C GLU A 27 -12.44 -3.01 -8.09
N SER A 28 -12.29 -3.04 -9.41
CA SER A 28 -11.05 -3.47 -10.07
C SER A 28 -10.12 -2.28 -10.24
N PHE A 29 -8.84 -2.47 -9.97
CA PHE A 29 -7.83 -1.45 -10.11
C PHE A 29 -6.95 -1.68 -11.35
N PRO A 30 -6.45 -0.63 -12.01
CA PRO A 30 -5.43 -0.77 -13.04
C PRO A 30 -4.12 -1.36 -12.49
N GLU A 31 -3.31 -1.96 -13.37
CA GLU A 31 -2.11 -2.74 -13.04
C GLU A 31 -0.81 -1.92 -13.05
N TRP A 32 -0.87 -0.64 -13.43
CA TRP A 32 0.29 0.26 -13.48
C TRP A 32 0.11 1.42 -12.52
N LEU A 33 1.16 1.74 -11.79
CA LEU A 33 1.27 2.93 -10.94
C LEU A 33 2.26 3.90 -11.58
N THR A 34 1.82 5.14 -11.81
CA THR A 34 2.70 6.23 -12.26
C THR A 34 3.49 6.78 -11.09
N MET A 35 4.82 6.67 -11.15
CA MET A 35 5.77 7.17 -10.16
C MET A 35 6.27 8.55 -10.56
N PHE A 36 6.45 9.44 -9.58
CA PHE A 36 6.94 10.82 -9.77
C PHE A 36 6.25 11.61 -10.91
N PRO A 37 4.92 11.70 -10.91
CA PRO A 37 4.17 12.33 -11.99
C PRO A 37 4.62 13.77 -12.23
N HIS A 38 4.71 14.16 -13.49
CA HIS A 38 5.10 15.50 -13.96
C HIS A 38 6.54 15.93 -13.60
N THR A 39 7.43 14.98 -13.30
CA THR A 39 8.88 15.22 -13.10
C THR A 39 9.71 14.63 -14.24
N GLU A 40 11.01 14.88 -14.30
CA GLU A 40 11.92 14.23 -15.27
C GLU A 40 12.16 12.73 -14.99
N TYR A 41 11.79 12.25 -13.80
CA TYR A 41 11.96 10.86 -13.35
C TYR A 41 10.68 10.04 -13.43
N GLU A 42 9.64 10.55 -14.10
CA GLU A 42 8.36 9.87 -14.26
C GLU A 42 8.53 8.53 -14.98
N HIS A 43 8.02 7.47 -14.36
CA HIS A 43 8.02 6.12 -14.91
C HIS A 43 6.83 5.34 -14.35
N SER A 44 6.62 4.11 -14.83
CA SER A 44 5.60 3.21 -14.28
C SER A 44 6.20 1.99 -13.61
N THR A 45 5.53 1.54 -12.54
CA THR A 45 5.76 0.23 -11.95
C THR A 45 4.49 -0.61 -12.01
N GLU A 46 4.64 -1.91 -12.19
CA GLU A 46 3.51 -2.85 -12.04
C GLU A 46 3.07 -2.88 -10.57
N ILE A 47 1.76 -2.94 -10.37
CA ILE A 47 1.12 -2.97 -9.06
C ILE A 47 -0.08 -3.92 -9.08
N GLU A 48 -0.27 -4.65 -7.98
CA GLU A 48 -1.50 -5.38 -7.69
C GLU A 48 -2.14 -4.79 -6.44
N VAL A 49 -3.31 -4.14 -6.60
CA VAL A 49 -4.16 -3.79 -5.45
C VAL A 49 -4.98 -5.00 -5.07
N TRP A 50 -4.85 -5.46 -3.83
CA TRP A 50 -5.42 -6.72 -3.39
C TRP A 50 -6.94 -6.65 -3.23
N SER A 51 -7.61 -7.71 -3.67
CA SER A 51 -9.04 -7.89 -3.44
C SER A 51 -9.33 -8.15 -1.96
N LYS A 52 -10.60 -7.96 -1.54
CA LYS A 52 -11.04 -8.28 -0.18
C LYS A 52 -10.68 -9.71 0.23
N GLU A 53 -10.88 -10.67 -0.67
CA GLU A 53 -10.59 -12.08 -0.41
C GLU A 53 -9.09 -12.29 -0.15
N TYR A 54 -8.23 -11.61 -0.91
CA TYR A 54 -6.79 -11.71 -0.73
C TYR A 54 -6.32 -11.01 0.54
N LEU A 55 -6.85 -9.81 0.86
CA LEU A 55 -6.54 -9.07 2.10
C LEU A 55 -6.81 -9.91 3.35
N LEU A 56 -7.95 -10.62 3.37
CA LEU A 56 -8.37 -11.46 4.49
C LEU A 56 -7.71 -12.85 4.49
N SER A 57 -6.99 -13.21 3.42
CA SER A 57 -6.28 -14.49 3.34
C SER A 57 -4.99 -14.50 4.18
N HIS A 58 -4.43 -15.69 4.34
CA HIS A 58 -3.27 -15.99 5.19
C HIS A 58 -2.05 -16.42 4.35
N THR A 59 -1.86 -15.80 3.19
CA THR A 59 -0.84 -16.21 2.20
C THR A 59 0.57 -16.06 2.74
N TYR A 60 0.87 -14.94 3.40
CA TYR A 60 2.21 -14.66 3.92
C TYR A 60 2.46 -15.26 5.32
N SER A 61 1.39 -15.61 6.04
CA SER A 61 1.46 -16.21 7.37
C SER A 61 0.13 -16.83 7.77
N LYS A 62 0.20 -17.96 8.49
CA LYS A 62 -0.99 -18.58 9.10
C LYS A 62 -1.53 -17.80 10.31
N SER A 63 -0.73 -16.89 10.87
CA SER A 63 -1.05 -16.20 12.12
C SER A 63 -1.80 -14.89 11.92
N PHE A 64 -1.71 -14.29 10.74
CA PHE A 64 -2.31 -12.99 10.45
C PHE A 64 -2.78 -12.92 8.99
N CYS A 65 -3.77 -12.07 8.74
CA CYS A 65 -4.27 -11.81 7.39
C CYS A 65 -3.26 -10.96 6.61
N ASN A 66 -3.25 -11.03 5.28
CA ASN A 66 -2.27 -10.33 4.44
C ASN A 66 -2.21 -8.82 4.71
N TYR A 67 -3.35 -8.18 5.02
CA TYR A 67 -3.36 -6.74 5.36
C TYR A 67 -2.50 -6.38 6.58
N ALA A 68 -2.26 -7.34 7.48
CA ALA A 68 -1.53 -7.18 8.73
C ALA A 68 -0.04 -7.51 8.59
N PHE A 69 0.49 -7.55 7.36
CA PHE A 69 1.87 -7.94 7.07
C PHE A 69 2.92 -7.22 7.93
N PHE A 70 2.73 -5.93 8.24
CA PHE A 70 3.72 -5.14 8.97
C PHE A 70 3.70 -5.34 10.49
N THR A 71 2.74 -6.11 11.04
CA THR A 71 2.73 -6.48 12.48
C THR A 71 3.66 -7.63 12.82
N ARG A 72 4.39 -8.11 11.84
CA ARG A 72 5.42 -9.15 11.98
C ARG A 72 6.52 -8.69 12.92
N ASP A 73 6.84 -9.57 13.87
CA ASP A 73 7.93 -9.39 14.82
C ASP A 73 9.28 -9.92 14.29
N ASP A 74 9.28 -10.59 13.15
CA ASP A 74 10.47 -11.14 12.50
C ASP A 74 11.16 -10.17 11.53
N ILE A 75 10.64 -8.94 11.38
CA ILE A 75 11.23 -7.87 10.57
C ILE A 75 11.65 -6.71 11.47
N ASP A 76 12.93 -6.34 11.42
CA ASP A 76 13.47 -5.20 12.15
C ASP A 76 13.36 -3.91 11.32
N PHE A 77 12.31 -3.13 11.59
CA PHE A 77 12.07 -1.84 10.94
C PHE A 77 12.94 -0.69 11.46
N SER A 78 13.87 -0.93 12.41
CA SER A 78 14.76 0.12 12.90
C SER A 78 15.73 0.66 11.85
N MET A 79 15.91 -0.08 10.74
CA MET A 79 16.75 0.30 9.60
C MET A 79 15.98 0.90 8.43
N LEU A 80 14.69 1.26 8.61
CA LEU A 80 13.92 1.84 7.51
C LEU A 80 14.58 3.12 6.99
N GLN A 81 14.45 3.33 5.68
CA GLN A 81 14.96 4.51 4.99
C GLN A 81 13.83 5.17 4.22
N THR A 82 13.82 6.50 4.15
CA THR A 82 12.90 7.28 3.32
C THR A 82 13.70 8.27 2.47
N ARG A 83 13.04 8.94 1.53
CA ARG A 83 13.61 10.15 0.91
C ARG A 83 13.78 11.24 1.97
N ASP A 84 14.74 12.13 1.77
CA ASP A 84 15.09 13.18 2.74
C ASP A 84 13.92 14.13 3.09
N GLU A 85 12.98 14.31 2.16
CA GLU A 85 11.81 15.18 2.30
C GLU A 85 10.62 14.51 3.01
N ASP A 86 10.66 13.18 3.12
CA ASP A 86 9.61 12.35 3.68
C ASP A 86 9.98 11.89 5.09
N THR A 87 8.97 11.64 5.93
CA THR A 87 9.19 11.07 7.26
C THR A 87 8.18 9.96 7.51
N LEU A 88 8.71 8.78 7.84
CA LEU A 88 7.94 7.63 8.30
C LEU A 88 8.68 7.00 9.47
N THR A 89 8.00 6.76 10.58
CA THR A 89 8.60 6.11 11.75
C THR A 89 8.42 4.60 11.71
N PRO A 90 9.28 3.82 12.41
CA PRO A 90 9.08 2.37 12.53
C PRO A 90 7.74 2.00 13.17
N GLU A 91 7.24 2.82 14.11
CA GLU A 91 5.93 2.62 14.74
C GLU A 91 4.80 2.80 13.72
N GLU A 92 4.86 3.85 12.89
CA GLU A 92 3.88 4.08 11.82
C GLU A 92 3.86 2.91 10.85
N LEU A 93 5.03 2.44 10.41
CA LEU A 93 5.15 1.29 9.51
C LEU A 93 4.61 0.01 10.15
N GLN A 94 4.94 -0.30 11.41
CA GLN A 94 4.42 -1.49 12.11
C GLN A 94 2.89 -1.46 12.28
N SER A 95 2.30 -0.27 12.31
CA SER A 95 0.84 -0.08 12.37
C SER A 95 0.16 0.04 11.01
N ALA A 96 0.94 0.01 9.92
CA ALA A 96 0.44 0.20 8.57
C ALA A 96 -0.48 -0.94 8.10
N PHE A 97 -1.36 -0.61 7.17
CA PHE A 97 -2.27 -1.57 6.57
C PHE A 97 -1.84 -1.88 5.13
N ALA A 98 -1.40 -3.11 4.87
CA ALA A 98 -0.99 -3.52 3.53
C ALA A 98 -2.21 -3.67 2.62
N ILE A 99 -2.13 -3.10 1.42
CA ILE A 99 -3.25 -3.07 0.46
C ILE A 99 -2.92 -3.69 -0.90
N GLY A 100 -1.66 -4.01 -1.14
CA GLY A 100 -1.21 -4.45 -2.44
C GLY A 100 0.26 -4.79 -2.47
N SER A 101 0.74 -5.15 -3.64
CA SER A 101 2.14 -5.47 -3.91
C SER A 101 2.63 -4.79 -5.18
N VAL A 102 3.92 -4.52 -5.21
CA VAL A 102 4.68 -4.17 -6.42
C VAL A 102 5.78 -5.20 -6.60
N ASN A 103 6.57 -5.10 -7.67
CA ASN A 103 7.77 -5.91 -7.76
C ASN A 103 8.70 -5.63 -6.56
N GLU A 104 9.06 -6.67 -5.82
CA GLU A 104 9.93 -6.62 -4.63
C GLU A 104 9.43 -5.71 -3.47
N GLY A 105 8.12 -5.52 -3.33
CA GLY A 105 7.59 -4.67 -2.26
C GLY A 105 6.09 -4.79 -2.01
N PHE A 106 5.63 -4.03 -1.01
CA PHE A 106 4.24 -3.93 -0.60
C PHE A 106 3.77 -2.48 -0.61
N VAL A 107 2.52 -2.31 -1.02
CA VAL A 107 1.82 -1.01 -0.96
C VAL A 107 1.02 -0.98 0.33
N PHE A 108 1.08 0.13 1.05
CA PHE A 108 0.39 0.26 2.33
C PHE A 108 -0.18 1.65 2.56
N ILE A 109 -1.15 1.70 3.47
CA ILE A 109 -1.72 2.94 4.01
C ILE A 109 -1.07 3.19 5.38
N ASN A 110 -0.44 4.35 5.54
CA ASN A 110 -0.06 4.85 6.86
C ASN A 110 -1.34 5.30 7.58
N LEU A 111 -1.71 4.61 8.66
CA LEU A 111 -2.95 4.88 9.38
C LEU A 111 -2.91 6.13 10.25
N HIS A 112 -1.76 6.79 10.35
CA HIS A 112 -1.63 8.01 11.14
C HIS A 112 -2.15 9.24 10.39
N ASP A 113 -1.96 9.29 9.08
CA ASP A 113 -2.35 10.43 8.23
C ASP A 113 -3.16 10.04 6.98
N GLY A 114 -3.25 8.75 6.66
CA GLY A 114 -3.97 8.22 5.49
C GLY A 114 -3.15 8.22 4.19
N SER A 115 -1.87 8.60 4.25
CA SER A 115 -0.98 8.59 3.09
C SER A 115 -0.66 7.17 2.63
N LEU A 116 -0.29 7.04 1.35
CA LEU A 116 0.07 5.77 0.74
C LEU A 116 1.54 5.73 0.40
N TRP A 117 2.10 4.54 0.59
CA TRP A 117 3.53 4.29 0.50
C TRP A 117 3.80 2.94 -0.13
N ILE A 118 5.01 2.79 -0.66
CA ILE A 118 5.61 1.51 -1.02
C ILE A 118 6.71 1.22 0.01
N TRP A 119 6.72 0.02 0.55
CA TRP A 119 7.86 -0.55 1.28
C TRP A 119 8.55 -1.58 0.37
N TYR A 120 9.84 -1.38 0.12
CA TYR A 120 10.67 -2.31 -0.64
C TYR A 120 11.42 -3.25 0.30
N HIS A 121 11.78 -4.44 -0.19
CA HIS A 121 12.45 -5.47 0.62
C HIS A 121 13.83 -5.06 1.17
N ASP A 122 14.44 -4.01 0.63
CA ASP A 122 15.69 -3.41 1.12
C ASP A 122 15.50 -2.40 2.27
N MET A 123 14.28 -2.31 2.81
CA MET A 123 13.85 -1.39 3.88
C MET A 123 13.69 0.07 3.44
N PHE A 124 13.77 0.36 2.15
CA PHE A 124 13.40 1.67 1.64
C PHE A 124 11.87 1.83 1.58
N CYS A 125 11.40 2.99 2.02
CA CYS A 125 10.00 3.40 1.98
C CYS A 125 9.86 4.66 1.14
N GLU A 126 8.88 4.65 0.26
CA GLU A 126 8.62 5.76 -0.65
C GLU A 126 7.15 6.17 -0.58
N LYS A 127 6.91 7.45 -0.31
CA LYS A 127 5.55 8.01 -0.30
C LYS A 127 5.08 8.18 -1.74
N ILE A 128 3.91 7.65 -2.06
CA ILE A 128 3.34 7.68 -3.41
C ILE A 128 2.11 8.58 -3.52
N ALA A 129 1.36 8.78 -2.44
CA ALA A 129 0.19 9.66 -2.44
C ALA A 129 -0.15 10.18 -1.04
N GLU A 130 -0.80 11.34 -0.99
CA GLU A 130 -1.28 11.94 0.27
C GLU A 130 -2.53 11.24 0.83
N ASN A 131 -3.30 10.57 -0.03
CA ASN A 131 -4.53 9.86 0.32
C ASN A 131 -4.93 8.87 -0.79
N PHE A 132 -5.96 8.07 -0.52
CA PHE A 132 -6.40 7.01 -1.43
C PHE A 132 -6.93 7.53 -2.77
N SER A 133 -7.66 8.65 -2.78
CA SER A 133 -8.14 9.27 -4.03
C SER A 133 -6.98 9.71 -4.92
N ASP A 134 -5.94 10.33 -4.34
CA ASP A 134 -4.75 10.73 -5.09
C ASP A 134 -4.01 9.52 -5.65
N PHE A 135 -3.90 8.44 -4.87
CA PHE A 135 -3.36 7.17 -5.35
C PHE A 135 -4.15 6.60 -6.53
N GLN A 136 -5.49 6.61 -6.48
CA GLN A 136 -6.32 6.14 -7.59
C GLN A 136 -6.06 6.92 -8.89
N ASN A 137 -5.74 8.20 -8.80
CA ASN A 137 -5.42 9.02 -9.97
C ASN A 137 -4.07 8.67 -10.61
N LEU A 138 -3.17 8.01 -9.87
CA LEU A 138 -1.87 7.54 -10.38
C LEU A 138 -1.96 6.18 -11.08
N LEU A 139 -3.07 5.46 -10.92
CA LEU A 139 -3.26 4.14 -11.50
C LEU A 139 -3.69 4.22 -12.97
N THR A 140 -2.97 3.52 -13.83
CA THR A 140 -3.19 3.51 -15.29
C THR A 140 -3.28 2.09 -15.85
N LYS A 141 -4.02 1.93 -16.96
CA LYS A 141 -4.18 0.62 -17.62
C LYS A 141 -2.98 0.23 -18.48
N GLU A 142 -2.23 1.22 -18.91
CA GLU A 142 -1.02 1.08 -19.72
C GLU A 142 0.10 1.85 -18.99
N PRO A 143 1.37 1.41 -19.11
CA PRO A 143 2.48 2.13 -18.53
C PRO A 143 2.62 3.51 -19.18
N VAL A 144 3.06 4.48 -18.39
CA VAL A 144 3.48 5.80 -18.87
C VAL A 144 4.94 5.67 -19.30
N ASP A 145 5.15 5.14 -20.50
CA ASP A 145 6.46 5.13 -21.11
C ASP A 145 6.76 6.53 -21.64
N ARG A 146 7.67 7.24 -20.98
CA ARG A 146 8.39 8.31 -21.68
C ARG A 146 9.45 7.62 -22.52
N ASP A 147 9.19 7.54 -23.81
CA ASP A 147 10.23 7.18 -24.79
C ASP A 147 11.51 7.98 -24.45
N GLU A 148 12.58 7.29 -24.06
CA GLU A 148 13.93 7.87 -23.95
C GLU A 148 14.43 8.38 -25.31
#